data_AF-A0A914Y7G4-F1
#
_entry.id   AF-A0A914Y7G4-F1
#
_cell.length_a   1.000
_cell.length_b   1.000
_cell.length_c   1.000
_cell.angle_alpha   90.00
_cell.angle_beta   90.00
_cell.angle_gamma   90.00
#
_symmetry.space_group_name_H-M   'P 1'
#
loop_
_entity.id
_entity.type
_entity.pdbx_description
1 polymer ?
#
loop_
_entity_poly.entity_id
_entity_poly.type
_entity_poly.pdbx_seq_one_letter_code
_entity_poly.pdbx_strand_id
1 'polypeptide(L)'
;MFDCRSLGLLINTFAFDSSEHNVIELTAKSFKKQVLESEHNWIIQFYSPWCKHCVNFIPEYKNAAKALKGITKVGAVDMSKYQSVGAPYSIQGVPTIMIFGNDKKKPIEFNGARTSESLVIAALEKDSSQIEKKHFSPIFA
;
A
#
# COMPACT_ATOMS: atom_id res chain seq x y z
N MET A 1 -22.84 3.98 -39.44
CA MET A 1 -23.94 4.90 -39.07
C MET A 1 -24.81 4.18 -38.04
N PHE A 2 -24.51 4.38 -36.76
CA PHE A 2 -25.41 4.13 -35.63
C PHE A 2 -25.19 5.31 -34.69
N ASP A 3 -26.26 6.07 -34.47
CA ASP A 3 -26.24 7.34 -33.75
C ASP A 3 -26.99 7.19 -32.42
N CYS A 4 -26.59 8.08 -31.51
CA CYS A 4 -27.33 8.69 -30.42
C CYS A 4 -27.53 7.97 -29.08
N ARG A 5 -26.81 8.55 -28.10
CA ARG A 5 -27.34 9.04 -26.82
C ARG A 5 -27.92 8.01 -25.86
N SER A 6 -27.07 7.54 -24.96
CA SER A 6 -27.40 7.61 -23.54
C SER A 6 -26.19 8.11 -22.76
N LEU A 7 -26.21 9.42 -22.47
CA LEU A 7 -25.41 10.04 -21.42
C LEU A 7 -25.75 9.39 -20.08
N GLY A 8 -24.75 9.29 -19.21
CA GLY A 8 -24.97 9.26 -17.77
C GLY A 8 -24.62 7.96 -17.09
N LEU A 9 -23.31 7.70 -16.97
CA LEU A 9 -22.66 7.29 -15.72
C LEU A 9 -21.15 7.21 -16.02
N LEU A 10 -20.51 8.37 -16.17
CA LEU A 10 -19.07 8.47 -15.92
C LEU A 10 -18.89 8.29 -14.42
N ILE A 11 -18.94 7.04 -13.97
CA ILE A 11 -18.49 6.68 -12.64
C ILE A 11 -17.03 7.13 -12.53
N ASN A 12 -16.80 8.07 -11.62
CA ASN A 12 -15.49 8.47 -11.14
C ASN A 12 -14.82 7.25 -10.47
N THR A 13 -14.33 6.31 -11.25
CA THR A 13 -13.61 5.13 -10.74
C THR A 13 -12.13 5.49 -10.61
N PHE A 14 -11.82 6.38 -9.68
CA PHE A 14 -10.43 6.70 -9.28
C PHE A 14 -9.89 5.76 -8.19
N ALA A 15 -10.64 4.72 -7.84
CA ALA A 15 -10.18 3.67 -6.95
C ALA A 15 -9.30 2.67 -7.72
N PHE A 16 -8.37 2.05 -7.02
CA PHE A 16 -7.40 1.11 -7.57
C PHE A 16 -8.13 -0.10 -8.19
N ASP A 17 -8.47 -0.01 -9.49
CA ASP A 17 -9.18 -1.06 -10.22
C ASP A 17 -8.38 -2.38 -10.24
N SER A 18 -8.90 -3.34 -9.48
CA SER A 18 -8.18 -4.46 -8.86
C SER A 18 -7.47 -5.47 -9.78
N SER A 19 -7.52 -5.34 -11.11
CA SER A 19 -6.98 -6.36 -12.03
C SER A 19 -5.60 -6.05 -12.63
N GLU A 20 -5.18 -4.78 -12.78
CA GLU A 20 -4.04 -4.46 -13.67
C GLU A 20 -2.76 -3.98 -12.96
N HIS A 21 -2.75 -3.82 -11.64
CA HIS A 21 -1.67 -3.11 -10.95
C HIS A 21 -1.16 -3.71 -9.63
N ASN A 22 -1.57 -4.93 -9.26
CA ASN A 22 -1.10 -5.63 -8.04
C ASN A 22 -1.22 -4.82 -6.73
N VAL A 23 -2.10 -3.82 -6.68
CA VAL A 23 -2.40 -3.08 -5.44
C VAL A 23 -3.65 -3.70 -4.85
N ILE A 24 -3.54 -4.19 -3.62
CA ILE A 24 -4.63 -4.87 -2.93
C ILE A 24 -5.41 -3.84 -2.11
N GLU A 25 -6.69 -3.67 -2.41
CA GLU A 25 -7.55 -2.85 -1.56
C GLU A 25 -7.84 -3.55 -0.23
N LEU A 26 -7.49 -2.88 0.86
CA LEU A 26 -7.62 -3.38 2.22
C LEU A 26 -8.79 -2.68 2.91
N THR A 27 -9.59 -3.49 3.60
CA THR A 27 -10.76 -3.05 4.38
C THR A 27 -10.49 -3.27 5.86
N ALA A 28 -11.33 -2.71 6.73
CA ALA A 28 -11.25 -2.98 8.16
C ALA A 28 -11.31 -4.50 8.51
N LYS A 29 -12.03 -5.30 7.72
CA LYS A 29 -12.15 -6.75 7.93
C LYS A 29 -10.93 -7.52 7.42
N SER A 30 -10.33 -7.10 6.30
CA SER A 30 -9.21 -7.82 5.68
C SER A 30 -7.85 -7.41 6.22
N PHE A 31 -7.69 -6.18 6.72
CA PHE A 31 -6.39 -5.64 7.13
C PHE A 31 -5.67 -6.51 8.16
N LYS A 32 -6.37 -6.92 9.24
CA LYS A 32 -5.76 -7.75 10.29
C LYS A 32 -5.21 -9.06 9.73
N LYS A 33 -6.05 -9.82 9.02
CA LYS A 33 -5.68 -11.13 8.47
C LYS A 33 -4.63 -11.04 7.37
N GLN A 34 -4.76 -10.08 6.45
CA GLN A 34 -3.88 -9.99 5.28
C GLN A 34 -2.55 -9.30 5.57
N VAL A 35 -2.53 -8.34 6.50
CA VAL A 35 -1.34 -7.54 6.80
C VAL A 35 -0.72 -7.98 8.12
N LEU A 36 -1.46 -7.88 9.23
CA LEU A 36 -0.90 -8.05 10.57
C LEU A 36 -0.56 -9.50 10.91
N GLU A 37 -1.27 -10.45 10.32
CA GLU A 37 -1.03 -11.89 10.47
C GLU A 37 -0.23 -12.49 9.30
N SER A 38 0.25 -11.65 8.37
CA SER A 38 1.01 -12.11 7.21
C SER A 38 2.51 -12.15 7.47
N GLU A 39 3.15 -13.20 6.96
CA GLU A 39 4.62 -13.34 6.95
C GLU A 39 5.30 -12.42 5.91
N HIS A 40 4.55 -11.98 4.89
CA HIS A 40 5.07 -11.08 3.86
C HIS A 40 5.24 -9.66 4.41
N ASN A 41 6.20 -8.93 3.84
CA ASN A 41 6.31 -7.49 4.02
C ASN A 41 5.22 -6.78 3.22
N TRP A 42 4.74 -5.65 3.75
CA TRP A 42 3.66 -4.88 3.16
C TRP A 42 4.03 -3.40 3.08
N ILE A 43 3.72 -2.78 1.95
CA ILE A 43 3.67 -1.32 1.82
C ILE A 43 2.21 -0.94 1.70
N ILE A 44 1.76 -0.03 2.56
CA ILE A 44 0.36 0.36 2.63
C ILE A 44 0.23 1.86 2.47
N GLN A 45 -0.50 2.26 1.43
CA GLN A 45 -0.93 3.63 1.25
C GLN A 45 -2.27 3.85 1.96
N PHE A 46 -2.27 4.72 2.97
CA PHE A 46 -3.47 5.30 3.53
C PHE A 46 -3.86 6.51 2.66
N TYR A 47 -5.01 6.43 2.01
CA TYR A 47 -5.44 7.40 1.01
C TYR A 47 -6.90 7.83 1.20
N SER A 48 -7.32 8.83 0.42
CA SER A 48 -8.73 9.19 0.26
C SER A 48 -9.00 9.44 -1.23
N PRO A 49 -10.13 8.96 -1.80
CA PRO A 49 -10.44 9.12 -3.22
C PRO A 49 -10.66 10.58 -3.63
N TRP A 50 -10.91 11.47 -2.65
CA TRP A 50 -11.15 12.89 -2.87
C TRP A 50 -9.87 13.74 -2.73
N CYS A 51 -8.74 13.12 -2.38
CA CYS A 51 -7.49 13.84 -2.17
C CYS A 51 -6.69 13.93 -3.48
N LYS A 52 -6.51 15.16 -3.98
CA LYS A 52 -5.73 15.43 -5.21
C LYS A 52 -4.31 14.87 -5.15
N HIS A 53 -3.63 14.96 -4.00
CA HIS A 53 -2.28 14.40 -3.83
C HIS A 53 -2.28 12.86 -3.89
N CYS A 54 -3.36 12.21 -3.43
CA CYS A 54 -3.51 10.76 -3.58
C CYS A 54 -3.69 10.39 -5.04
N VAL A 55 -4.60 11.08 -5.75
CA VAL A 55 -4.90 10.81 -7.16
C VAL A 55 -3.66 10.96 -8.03
N ASN A 56 -2.88 12.03 -7.84
CA ASN A 56 -1.64 12.25 -8.58
C ASN A 56 -0.57 11.18 -8.31
N PHE A 57 -0.63 10.51 -7.16
CA PHE A 57 0.35 9.51 -6.77
C PHE A 57 0.00 8.09 -7.24
N ILE A 58 -1.26 7.85 -7.65
CA ILE A 58 -1.72 6.54 -8.13
C ILE A 58 -0.80 5.94 -9.20
N PRO A 59 -0.34 6.66 -10.24
CA PRO A 59 0.50 6.07 -11.29
C PRO A 59 1.82 5.52 -10.74
N GLU A 60 2.52 6.29 -9.91
CA GLU A 60 3.77 5.88 -9.27
C GLU A 60 3.55 4.71 -8.32
N TYR A 61 2.45 4.73 -7.55
CA TYR A 61 2.14 3.64 -6.63
C TYR A 61 1.84 2.33 -7.35
N LYS A 62 1.12 2.39 -8.48
CA LYS A 62 0.86 1.22 -9.35
C LYS A 62 2.15 0.70 -9.97
N ASN A 63 3.07 1.57 -10.39
CA ASN A 63 4.37 1.17 -10.94
C ASN A 63 5.22 0.46 -9.88
N ALA A 64 5.28 0.99 -8.65
CA ALA A 64 5.96 0.33 -7.54
C ALA A 64 5.36 -1.06 -7.24
N ALA A 65 4.03 -1.17 -7.22
CA ALA A 65 3.34 -2.45 -6.99
C ALA A 65 3.65 -3.50 -8.05
N LYS A 66 3.80 -3.10 -9.32
CA LYS A 66 4.25 -3.99 -10.40
C LYS A 66 5.69 -4.44 -10.19
N ALA A 67 6.60 -3.53 -9.84
CA ALA A 67 8.01 -3.84 -9.62
C ALA A 67 8.24 -4.74 -8.40
N LEU A 68 7.43 -4.60 -7.35
CA LEU A 68 7.54 -5.37 -6.11
C LEU A 68 6.79 -6.70 -6.12
N LYS A 69 6.16 -7.06 -7.25
CA LYS A 69 5.37 -8.29 -7.37
C LYS A 69 6.21 -9.52 -7.00
N GLY A 70 5.74 -10.26 -5.99
CA GLY A 70 6.42 -11.47 -5.49
C GLY A 70 7.48 -11.22 -4.42
N ILE A 71 7.84 -9.96 -4.16
CA ILE A 71 8.83 -9.56 -3.16
C ILE A 71 8.13 -8.97 -1.93
N THR A 72 7.46 -7.84 -2.13
CA THR A 72 6.73 -7.11 -1.08
C THR A 72 5.30 -6.85 -1.56
N LYS A 73 4.30 -7.11 -0.72
CA LYS A 73 2.90 -6.88 -1.07
C LYS A 73 2.58 -5.39 -0.96
N VAL A 74 1.79 -4.88 -1.91
CA VAL A 74 1.38 -3.48 -1.94
C VAL A 74 -0.12 -3.39 -1.74
N GLY A 75 -0.55 -2.58 -0.77
CA GLY A 75 -1.95 -2.45 -0.39
C GLY A 75 -2.38 -0.99 -0.22
N ALA A 76 -3.67 -0.73 -0.33
CA ALA A 76 -4.22 0.60 -0.15
C ALA A 76 -5.43 0.55 0.79
N VAL A 77 -5.52 1.51 1.71
CA VAL A 77 -6.65 1.65 2.64
C VAL A 77 -7.32 3.00 2.42
N ASP A 78 -8.61 2.96 2.11
CA ASP A 78 -9.44 4.16 2.00
C ASP A 78 -9.80 4.68 3.40
N MET A 79 -9.10 5.74 3.83
CA MET A 79 -9.30 6.42 5.09
C MET A 79 -10.61 7.22 5.14
N SER A 80 -11.31 7.44 4.03
CA SER A 80 -12.66 8.02 4.09
C SER A 80 -13.71 7.02 4.60
N LYS A 81 -13.43 5.71 4.50
CA LYS A 81 -14.31 4.62 4.92
C LYS A 81 -13.80 3.87 6.16
N TYR A 82 -12.48 3.70 6.27
CA TYR A 82 -11.85 2.80 7.24
C TYR A 82 -10.87 3.52 8.16
N GLN A 83 -11.25 4.68 8.71
CA GLN A 83 -10.42 5.49 9.63
C GLN A 83 -9.88 4.67 10.81
N SER A 84 -10.66 3.71 11.32
CA SER A 84 -10.27 2.83 12.41
C SER A 84 -9.02 1.99 12.12
N VAL A 85 -8.71 1.74 10.85
CA VAL A 85 -7.50 1.01 10.44
C VAL A 85 -6.25 1.89 10.58
N GLY A 86 -6.36 3.18 10.27
CA GLY A 86 -5.25 4.14 10.40
C GLY A 86 -5.04 4.69 11.81
N ALA A 87 -6.07 4.66 12.66
CA ALA A 87 -6.02 5.24 14.01
C ALA A 87 -4.86 4.71 14.89
N PRO A 88 -4.55 3.41 14.94
CA PRO A 88 -3.42 2.89 15.73
C PRO A 88 -2.04 3.40 15.26
N TYR A 89 -1.95 3.90 14.03
CA TYR A 89 -0.71 4.40 13.42
C TYR A 89 -0.68 5.93 13.38
N SER A 90 -1.60 6.61 14.09
CA SER A 90 -1.68 8.07 14.15
C SER A 90 -1.72 8.75 12.78
N ILE A 91 -2.39 8.14 11.81
CA ILE A 91 -2.50 8.70 10.45
C ILE A 91 -3.45 9.91 10.49
N GLN A 92 -2.89 11.11 10.42
CA GLN A 92 -3.63 12.38 10.47
C GLN A 92 -3.83 13.02 9.08
N GLY A 93 -3.08 12.56 8.08
CA GLY A 93 -3.09 13.11 6.72
C GLY A 93 -2.98 12.02 5.67
N VAL A 94 -3.27 12.39 4.42
CA VAL A 94 -3.15 11.50 3.26
C VAL A 94 -2.53 12.24 2.06
N PRO A 95 -1.74 11.55 1.21
CA PRO A 95 -1.36 10.14 1.34
C PRO A 95 -0.23 9.94 2.37
N THR A 96 -0.40 8.96 3.24
CA THR A 96 0.64 8.45 4.14
C THR A 96 0.98 7.02 3.76
N ILE A 97 2.26 6.68 3.78
CA ILE A 97 2.76 5.37 3.36
C ILE A 97 3.43 4.72 4.56
N MET A 98 2.95 3.53 4.93
CA MET A 98 3.50 2.74 6.02
C MET A 98 4.09 1.44 5.50
N ILE A 99 5.30 1.11 5.95
CA ILE A 99 5.98 -0.14 5.62
C ILE A 99 5.91 -1.07 6.84
N PHE A 100 5.23 -2.19 6.65
CA PHE A 100 5.06 -3.26 7.63
C PHE A 100 6.08 -4.37 7.32
N GLY A 101 7.14 -4.42 8.14
CA GLY A 101 8.15 -5.48 8.08
C GLY A 101 7.69 -6.80 8.71
N ASN A 102 8.62 -7.72 9.02
CA ASN A 102 8.31 -8.96 9.75
C ASN A 102 7.67 -8.69 11.12
N ASP A 103 8.22 -7.74 11.88
CA ASP A 103 7.56 -7.24 13.09
C ASP A 103 6.44 -6.25 12.72
N LYS A 104 5.23 -6.81 12.55
CA LYS A 104 4.01 -6.05 12.21
C LYS A 104 3.61 -5.04 13.30
N LYS A 105 4.19 -5.11 14.50
CA LYS A 105 3.93 -4.14 15.60
C LYS A 105 4.76 -2.88 15.48
N LYS A 106 5.81 -2.88 14.64
CA LYS A 106 6.71 -1.73 14.44
C LYS A 106 6.75 -1.30 12.96
N PRO A 107 5.60 -0.88 12.39
CA PRO A 107 5.61 -0.30 11.06
C PRO A 107 6.37 1.02 11.07
N ILE A 108 7.01 1.33 9.95
CA ILE A 108 7.72 2.59 9.75
C ILE A 108 6.98 3.44 8.74
N GLU A 109 6.89 4.74 9.00
CA GLU A 109 6.38 5.69 8.01
C GLU A 109 7.46 5.98 6.97
N PHE A 110 7.09 5.90 5.70
CA PHE A 110 7.96 6.27 4.60
C PHE A 110 7.80 7.77 4.29
N ASN A 111 8.89 8.52 4.50
CA ASN A 111 8.97 9.97 4.27
C ASN A 111 9.84 10.34 3.05
N GLY A 112 10.18 9.36 2.20
CA GLY A 112 11.00 9.57 1.01
C GLY A 112 10.23 10.20 -0.15
N ALA A 113 10.86 10.23 -1.33
CA ALA A 113 10.23 10.75 -2.53
C ALA A 113 9.02 9.90 -2.94
N ARG A 114 7.95 10.55 -3.41
CA ARG A 114 6.74 9.88 -3.91
C ARG A 114 6.90 9.40 -5.35
N THR A 115 7.98 8.67 -5.61
CA THR A 115 8.29 8.02 -6.88
C THR A 115 8.29 6.51 -6.71
N SER A 116 7.99 5.80 -7.79
CA SER A 116 8.02 4.34 -7.83
C SER A 116 9.39 3.79 -7.44
N GLU A 117 10.47 4.37 -7.94
CA GLU A 117 11.84 4.00 -7.59
C GLU A 117 12.13 4.11 -6.10
N SER A 118 11.79 5.24 -5.47
CA SER A 118 12.07 5.46 -4.05
C SER A 118 11.28 4.49 -3.16
N LEU A 119 10.06 4.13 -3.55
CA LEU A 119 9.28 3.09 -2.87
C LEU A 119 9.88 1.69 -3.03
N VAL A 120 10.34 1.36 -4.24
CA VAL A 120 10.97 0.06 -4.51
C VAL A 120 12.24 -0.08 -3.69
N ILE A 121 13.09 0.93 -3.66
CA ILE A 121 14.32 0.94 -2.85
C ILE A 121 13.98 0.74 -1.37
N ALA A 122 13.06 1.51 -0.83
CA ALA A 122 12.66 1.38 0.58
C ALA A 122 12.08 -0.01 0.92
N ALA A 123 11.36 -0.64 -0.03
CA ALA A 123 10.89 -2.02 0.13
C ALA A 123 12.07 -3.00 0.21
N LEU A 124 12.99 -2.91 -0.75
CA LEU A 124 14.13 -3.83 -0.88
C LEU A 124 15.13 -3.69 0.27
N GLU A 125 15.36 -2.48 0.77
CA GLU A 125 16.17 -2.24 1.97
C GLU A 125 15.52 -2.89 3.19
N LYS A 126 14.19 -2.80 3.31
CA LYS A 126 13.45 -3.43 4.40
C LYS A 126 13.51 -4.95 4.32
N ASP A 127 13.49 -5.51 3.11
CA ASP A 127 13.66 -6.95 2.86
C ASP A 127 15.10 -7.40 3.22
N SER A 128 16.12 -6.67 2.76
CA SER A 128 17.54 -7.00 2.98
C SER A 128 17.93 -6.94 4.45
N SER A 129 17.51 -5.89 5.17
CA SER A 129 17.74 -5.75 6.62
C SER A 129 17.11 -6.87 7.46
N GLN A 130 16.15 -7.60 6.88
CA GLN A 130 15.52 -8.75 7.54
C GLN A 130 16.23 -10.07 7.23
N ILE A 131 16.82 -10.21 6.05
CA ILE A 131 17.68 -11.35 5.72
C ILE A 131 18.86 -11.41 6.71
N GLU A 132 19.51 -10.27 6.95
CA GLU A 132 20.62 -10.18 7.92
C GLU A 132 20.19 -10.56 9.34
N LYS A 133 19.03 -10.08 9.82
CA LYS A 133 18.53 -10.41 11.17
C LYS A 133 18.09 -11.87 11.31
N LYS A 134 17.54 -12.47 10.25
CA LYS A 134 17.13 -13.88 10.26
C LYS A 134 18.36 -14.80 10.23
N HIS A 135 19.41 -14.41 9.51
CA HIS A 135 20.66 -15.16 9.43
C HIS A 135 21.57 -14.97 10.65
N PHE A 136 21.43 -13.85 11.39
CA PHE A 136 22.19 -13.58 12.62
C PHE A 136 21.40 -13.88 13.92
N SER A 137 20.20 -14.45 13.84
CA SER A 137 19.56 -15.03 15.03
C SER A 137 20.36 -16.28 15.42
N PRO A 138 21.12 -16.28 16.53
CA PRO A 138 21.99 -17.40 16.85
C PRO A 138 21.15 -18.64 17.09
N ILE A 139 21.65 -19.77 16.59
CA ILE A 139 21.31 -21.12 17.02
C ILE A 139 21.74 -21.24 18.49
N PHE A 140 21.01 -20.60 19.40
CA PHE A 140 21.14 -20.75 20.84
C PHE A 140 19.75 -20.56 21.45
N ALA A 141 18.93 -21.58 21.28
CA ALA A 141 17.87 -21.97 22.19
C ALA A 141 17.87 -23.50 22.25
#